data_AF-A0A0F5PK85-F1
#
_entry.id   AF-A0A0F5PK85-F1
#
_cell.length_a   1.000
_cell.length_b   1.000
_cell.length_c   1.000
_cell.angle_alpha   90.00
_cell.angle_beta   90.00
_cell.angle_gamma   90.00
#
_symmetry.space_group_name_H-M   'P 1'
#
loop_
_entity.id
_entity.type
_entity.pdbx_description
1 polymer ?
#
loop_
_entity_poly.entity_id
_entity_poly.type
_entity_poly.pdbx_seq_one_letter_code
_entity_poly.pdbx_strand_id
1 'polypeptide(L)'
;MKVIRDFLKDRKGDAVLLFMLFLIIFSILFMHAVYSISRGVGAREELVKICDEIALNIAVSAVNMQYAQSGDLIIDTNKAYSLALNTFKDLGVPVKNVSIAVKNRYIYVTASVSGEMYGTSRDITVTGMAKARDVR
;
A
#
# COMPACT_ATOMS: atom_id res chain seq x y z
N MET A 1 30.90 -40.34 19.03
CA MET A 1 30.73 -39.59 20.31
C MET A 1 32.00 -38.91 20.82
N LYS A 2 33.21 -39.49 20.69
CA LYS A 2 34.47 -38.88 21.18
C LYS A 2 34.79 -37.53 20.52
N VAL A 3 34.69 -37.46 19.19
CA VAL A 3 34.92 -36.24 18.40
C VAL A 3 33.99 -35.09 18.80
N ILE A 4 32.70 -35.36 19.03
CA ILE A 4 31.72 -34.34 19.46
C ILE A 4 32.07 -33.83 20.87
N ARG A 5 32.48 -34.74 21.77
CA ARG A 5 32.88 -34.40 23.15
C ARG A 5 34.18 -33.58 23.20
N ASP A 6 35.13 -33.85 22.31
CA ASP A 6 36.38 -33.10 22.21
C ASP A 6 36.17 -31.74 21.54
N PHE A 7 35.29 -31.66 20.53
CA PHE A 7 34.91 -30.40 19.89
C PHE A 7 34.21 -29.44 20.87
N LEU A 8 33.27 -29.94 21.68
CA LEU A 8 32.57 -29.17 22.72
C LEU A 8 33.45 -28.74 23.90
N LYS A 9 34.64 -29.32 24.08
CA LYS A 9 35.59 -28.93 25.14
C LYS A 9 36.61 -27.90 24.69
N ASP A 10 36.75 -27.71 23.38
CA ASP A 10 37.77 -26.87 22.79
C ASP A 10 37.23 -25.46 22.61
N ARG A 11 38.02 -24.41 22.94
CA ARG A 11 37.58 -23.00 22.80
C ARG A 11 37.10 -22.67 21.37
N LYS A 12 37.59 -23.41 20.38
CA LYS A 12 37.16 -23.31 18.98
C LYS A 12 35.76 -23.86 18.74
N GLY A 13 35.35 -24.93 19.41
CA GLY A 13 34.00 -25.49 19.26
C GLY A 13 32.94 -24.63 19.94
N ASP A 14 33.26 -24.02 21.08
CA ASP A 14 32.40 -23.01 21.71
C ASP A 14 32.17 -21.80 20.79
N ALA A 15 33.22 -21.33 20.10
CA ALA A 15 33.10 -20.24 19.14
C ALA A 15 32.19 -20.61 17.95
N VAL A 16 32.26 -21.86 17.46
CA VAL A 16 31.39 -22.36 16.38
C VAL A 16 29.93 -22.46 16.85
N LEU A 17 29.69 -22.90 18.08
CA LEU A 17 28.35 -22.94 18.66
C LEU A 17 27.76 -21.54 18.84
N LEU A 18 28.55 -20.59 19.33
CA LEU A 18 28.14 -19.19 19.43
C LEU A 18 27.84 -18.58 18.06
N PHE A 19 28.65 -18.91 17.05
CA PHE A 19 28.42 -18.45 15.68
C PHE A 19 27.14 -19.04 15.07
N MET A 20 26.89 -20.33 15.27
CA MET A 20 25.63 -20.98 14.86
C MET A 20 24.43 -20.34 15.54
N LEU A 21 24.52 -20.08 16.84
CA LEU A 21 23.46 -19.42 17.61
C LEU A 21 23.20 -18.00 17.10
N PHE A 22 24.26 -17.26 16.79
CA PHE A 22 24.17 -15.95 16.16
C PHE A 22 23.46 -16.02 14.80
N LEU A 23 23.79 -16.98 13.95
CA LEU A 23 23.13 -17.15 12.66
C LEU A 23 21.64 -17.46 12.80
N ILE A 24 21.26 -18.28 13.79
CA ILE A 24 19.85 -18.58 14.06
C ILE A 24 19.11 -17.30 14.48
N ILE A 25 19.66 -16.55 15.45
CA ILE A 25 19.05 -15.29 15.91
C ILE A 25 18.94 -14.30 14.74
N PHE A 26 20.01 -14.15 13.95
CA PHE A 26 20.04 -13.26 12.79
C PHE A 26 18.99 -13.65 11.74
N SER A 27 18.85 -14.94 11.44
CA SER A 27 17.86 -15.42 10.46
C SER A 27 16.42 -15.16 10.92
N ILE A 28 16.12 -15.33 12.21
CA ILE A 28 14.81 -14.99 12.79
C ILE A 28 14.53 -13.49 12.69
N LEU A 29 15.51 -12.66 13.05
CA LEU A 29 15.39 -11.20 12.93
C LEU A 29 15.19 -10.76 11.48
N PHE A 30 15.94 -11.35 10.55
CA PHE A 30 15.81 -11.07 9.12
C PHE A 30 14.44 -11.49 8.59
N MET A 31 13.95 -12.68 8.96
CA MET A 31 12.63 -13.15 8.58
C MET A 31 11.52 -12.20 9.08
N HIS A 32 11.63 -11.73 10.32
CA HIS A 32 10.68 -10.78 10.89
C HIS A 32 10.70 -9.44 10.13
N ALA A 33 11.89 -8.95 9.75
CA ALA A 33 12.03 -7.74 8.95
C ALA A 33 11.40 -7.89 7.56
N VAL A 34 11.70 -8.98 6.85
CA VAL A 34 11.13 -9.27 5.53
C VAL A 34 9.61 -9.37 5.59
N TYR A 35 9.08 -10.05 6.61
CA TYR A 35 7.65 -10.21 6.78
C TYR A 35 6.93 -8.88 7.04
N SER A 36 7.50 -8.01 7.87
CA SER A 36 6.96 -6.66 8.11
C SER A 36 6.96 -5.80 6.84
N ILE A 37 8.05 -5.84 6.06
CA ILE A 37 8.15 -5.12 4.79
C ILE A 37 7.13 -5.66 3.78
N SER A 38 7.02 -6.98 3.64
CA SER A 38 6.10 -7.61 2.68
C SER A 38 4.65 -7.26 2.96
N ARG A 39 4.22 -7.19 4.24
CA ARG A 39 2.87 -6.74 4.60
C ARG A 39 2.63 -5.29 4.19
N GLY A 40 3.58 -4.40 4.47
CA GLY A 40 3.46 -2.99 4.10
C GLY A 40 3.43 -2.75 2.58
N VAL A 41 4.20 -3.52 1.82
CA VAL A 41 4.19 -3.46 0.34
C VAL A 41 2.87 -4.00 -0.21
N GLY A 42 2.40 -5.16 0.27
CA GLY A 42 1.13 -5.74 -0.16
C GLY A 42 -0.05 -4.81 0.12
N ALA A 43 -0.10 -4.21 1.31
CA ALA A 43 -1.11 -3.22 1.67
C ALA A 43 -1.12 -2.02 0.73
N ARG A 44 0.05 -1.49 0.37
CA ARG A 44 0.17 -0.39 -0.59
C ARG A 44 -0.36 -0.76 -1.97
N GLU A 45 -0.03 -1.95 -2.46
CA GLU A 45 -0.48 -2.40 -3.77
C GLU A 45 -2.01 -2.56 -3.83
N GLU A 46 -2.61 -3.14 -2.79
CA GLU A 46 -4.07 -3.28 -2.68
C GLU A 46 -4.76 -1.91 -2.60
N LEU A 47 -4.25 -1.01 -1.77
CA LEU A 47 -4.79 0.35 -1.63
C LEU A 47 -4.67 1.16 -2.93
N VAL A 48 -3.59 0.99 -3.71
CA VAL A 48 -3.46 1.62 -5.04
C VAL A 48 -4.55 1.12 -5.98
N LYS A 49 -4.79 -0.20 -6.03
CA LYS A 49 -5.86 -0.79 -6.87
C LYS A 49 -7.24 -0.24 -6.52
N ILE A 50 -7.54 -0.09 -5.23
CA ILE A 50 -8.78 0.53 -4.76
C ILE A 50 -8.86 2.00 -5.25
N CYS A 51 -7.77 2.76 -5.13
CA CYS A 51 -7.74 4.14 -5.61
C CYS A 51 -7.91 4.24 -7.14
N ASP A 52 -7.32 3.31 -7.91
CA ASP A 52 -7.49 3.24 -9.36
C ASP A 52 -8.95 2.96 -9.75
N GLU A 53 -9.61 2.05 -9.05
CA GLU A 53 -11.02 1.73 -9.26
C GLU A 53 -11.94 2.90 -8.92
N ILE A 54 -11.67 3.60 -7.80
CA ILE A 54 -12.39 4.83 -7.45
C ILE A 54 -12.18 5.89 -8.52
N ALA A 55 -10.94 6.10 -8.97
CA ALA A 55 -10.62 7.07 -10.02
C ALA A 55 -11.38 6.73 -11.33
N LEU A 56 -11.47 5.45 -11.69
CA LEU A 56 -12.22 4.98 -12.85
C LEU A 56 -13.72 5.24 -12.69
N ASN A 57 -14.28 4.94 -11.51
CA ASN A 57 -15.69 5.18 -11.24
C ASN A 57 -16.03 6.66 -11.29
N ILE A 58 -15.16 7.55 -10.81
CA ILE A 58 -15.31 9.00 -10.96
C ILE A 58 -15.23 9.39 -12.44
N ALA A 59 -14.28 8.84 -13.19
CA ALA A 59 -14.10 9.09 -14.63
C ALA A 59 -15.34 8.74 -15.45
N VAL A 60 -16.10 7.73 -15.03
CA VAL A 60 -17.31 7.29 -15.74
C VAL A 60 -18.56 8.01 -15.23
N SER A 61 -18.67 8.28 -13.94
CA SER A 61 -19.94 8.68 -13.30
C SER A 61 -20.05 10.14 -12.87
N ALA A 62 -18.92 10.84 -12.74
CA ALA A 62 -18.85 12.20 -12.20
C ALA A 62 -18.30 13.25 -13.20
N VAL A 63 -17.90 12.81 -14.39
CA VAL A 63 -17.50 13.71 -15.48
C VAL A 63 -18.76 14.28 -16.14
N ASN A 64 -18.91 15.61 -16.10
CA ASN A 64 -20.02 16.26 -16.78
C ASN A 64 -19.78 16.25 -18.30
N MET A 65 -20.56 15.44 -19.03
CA MET A 65 -20.43 15.25 -20.47
C MET A 65 -20.65 16.52 -21.30
N GLN A 66 -21.32 17.54 -20.75
CA GLN A 66 -21.57 18.80 -21.46
C GLN A 66 -20.30 19.65 -21.68
N TYR A 67 -19.24 19.42 -20.90
CA TYR A 67 -17.98 20.20 -21.00
C TYR A 67 -16.81 19.42 -21.63
N ALA A 68 -17.00 18.13 -21.96
CA ALA A 68 -15.98 17.33 -22.63
C ALA A 68 -15.61 17.88 -24.03
N GLN A 69 -16.50 18.67 -24.65
CA GLN A 69 -16.26 19.32 -25.94
C GLN A 69 -15.36 20.57 -25.86
N SER A 70 -15.21 21.21 -24.69
CA SER A 70 -14.36 22.42 -24.53
C SER A 70 -12.91 22.11 -24.14
N GLY A 71 -12.56 20.83 -23.96
CA GLY A 71 -11.21 20.38 -23.60
C GLY A 71 -10.90 20.40 -22.09
N ASP A 72 -11.69 21.12 -21.30
CA ASP A 72 -11.60 21.17 -19.84
C ASP A 72 -12.54 20.16 -19.19
N LEU A 73 -11.95 19.20 -18.48
CA LEU A 73 -12.67 18.13 -17.82
C LEU A 73 -13.22 18.62 -16.48
N ILE A 74 -14.49 19.04 -16.45
CA ILE A 74 -15.15 19.49 -15.21
C ILE A 74 -15.76 18.27 -14.52
N ILE A 75 -15.31 18.01 -13.29
CA ILE A 75 -15.82 16.95 -12.43
C ILE A 75 -16.60 17.59 -11.29
N ASP A 76 -17.74 17.00 -10.95
CA ASP A 76 -18.42 17.31 -9.69
C ASP A 76 -17.58 16.77 -8.53
N THR A 77 -16.80 17.66 -7.91
CA THR A 77 -15.88 17.32 -6.81
C THR A 77 -16.61 16.78 -5.58
N ASN A 78 -17.84 17.23 -5.31
CA ASN A 78 -18.62 16.77 -4.15
C ASN A 78 -19.11 15.35 -4.36
N LYS A 79 -19.60 15.05 -5.57
CA LYS A 79 -20.00 13.69 -5.96
C LYS A 79 -18.80 12.74 -5.98
N ALA A 80 -17.68 13.19 -6.55
CA ALA A 80 -16.44 12.42 -6.61
C ALA A 80 -15.91 12.09 -5.21
N TYR A 81 -15.89 13.08 -4.31
CA TYR A 81 -15.45 12.92 -2.93
C TYR A 81 -16.36 11.97 -2.14
N SER A 82 -17.68 12.13 -2.29
CA SER A 82 -18.66 11.25 -1.64
C SER A 82 -18.54 9.80 -2.13
N LEU A 83 -18.30 9.61 -3.43
CA LEU A 83 -18.10 8.28 -4.02
C LEU A 83 -16.85 7.63 -3.43
N ALA A 84 -15.72 8.35 -3.39
CA ALA A 84 -14.48 7.83 -2.82
C ALA A 84 -14.65 7.43 -1.35
N LEU A 85 -15.22 8.31 -0.52
CA LEU A 85 -15.45 8.02 0.90
C LEU A 85 -16.37 6.81 1.12
N ASN A 86 -17.46 6.71 0.36
CA ASN A 86 -18.40 5.60 0.48
C ASN A 86 -17.74 4.28 0.07
N THR A 87 -17.00 4.25 -1.04
CA THR A 87 -16.28 3.04 -1.47
C THR A 87 -15.29 2.58 -0.41
N PHE A 88 -14.49 3.48 0.17
CA PHE A 88 -13.58 3.11 1.25
C PHE A 88 -14.31 2.60 2.49
N LYS A 89 -15.45 3.22 2.85
CA LYS A 89 -16.28 2.79 3.98
C LYS A 89 -16.88 1.40 3.75
N ASP A 90 -17.37 1.13 2.55
CA ASP A 90 -17.98 -0.16 2.18
C ASP A 90 -16.94 -1.29 2.18
N LEU A 91 -15.69 -0.97 1.82
CA LEU A 91 -14.54 -1.88 1.92
C LEU A 91 -13.98 -2.00 3.35
N GLY A 92 -14.53 -1.26 4.32
CA GLY A 92 -14.08 -1.28 5.71
C GLY A 92 -12.69 -0.65 5.93
N VAL A 93 -12.20 0.15 4.98
CA VAL A 93 -10.88 0.77 5.03
C VAL A 93 -10.96 2.12 5.78
N PRO A 94 -10.28 2.29 6.93
CA PRO A 94 -10.33 3.51 7.73
C PRO A 94 -9.41 4.58 7.14
N VAL A 95 -9.99 5.42 6.27
CA VAL A 95 -9.27 6.51 5.62
C VAL A 95 -9.29 7.77 6.49
N LYS A 96 -8.10 8.36 6.71
CA LYS A 96 -7.94 9.63 7.44
C LYS A 96 -8.24 10.83 6.55
N ASN A 97 -7.82 10.76 5.29
CA ASN A 97 -8.02 11.84 4.32
C ASN A 97 -8.08 11.29 2.90
N VAL A 98 -8.93 11.90 2.07
CA VAL A 98 -9.03 11.64 0.63
C VAL A 98 -8.90 12.97 -0.10
N SER A 99 -8.09 13.02 -1.13
CA SER A 99 -8.06 14.15 -2.06
C SER A 99 -8.23 13.66 -3.50
N ILE A 100 -8.88 14.49 -4.30
CA ILE A 100 -9.17 14.19 -5.70
C ILE A 100 -8.66 15.36 -6.52
N ALA A 101 -7.87 15.07 -7.55
CA ALA A 101 -7.33 16.07 -8.46
C ALA A 101 -7.56 15.64 -9.91
N VAL A 102 -7.74 16.62 -10.79
CA VAL A 102 -7.92 16.40 -12.23
C VAL A 102 -6.81 17.13 -12.96
N LYS A 103 -6.03 16.40 -13.76
CA LYS A 103 -4.95 16.98 -14.56
C LYS A 103 -4.81 16.23 -15.87
N ASN A 104 -4.74 16.95 -16.99
CA ASN A 104 -4.53 16.38 -18.33
C ASN A 104 -5.50 15.24 -18.69
N ARG A 105 -6.79 15.36 -18.31
CA ARG A 105 -7.82 14.30 -18.45
C ARG A 105 -7.57 13.04 -17.63
N TYR A 106 -6.69 13.09 -16.63
CA TYR A 106 -6.55 12.05 -15.62
C TYR A 106 -7.17 12.52 -14.32
N ILE A 107 -7.83 11.60 -13.64
CA ILE A 107 -8.34 11.74 -12.30
C ILE A 107 -7.37 11.04 -11.38
N TYR A 108 -6.89 11.75 -10.38
CA TYR A 108 -6.01 11.25 -9.34
C TYR A 108 -6.81 11.19 -8.05
N VAL A 109 -6.79 10.03 -7.40
CA VAL A 109 -7.41 9.82 -6.09
C VAL A 109 -6.30 9.48 -5.13
N THR A 110 -6.03 10.37 -4.19
CA THR A 110 -5.03 10.17 -3.14
C THR A 110 -5.75 9.88 -1.83
N ALA A 111 -5.39 8.76 -1.19
CA ALA A 111 -5.94 8.37 0.11
C ALA A 111 -4.82 8.21 1.13
N SER A 112 -5.06 8.67 2.35
CA SER A 112 -4.20 8.45 3.50
C SER A 112 -4.90 7.52 4.49
N VAL A 113 -4.34 6.33 4.69
CA VAL A 113 -4.91 5.26 5.50
C VAL A 113 -4.01 4.99 6.70
N SER A 114 -4.60 4.68 7.86
CA SER A 114 -3.82 4.32 9.04
C SER A 114 -2.97 3.07 8.77
N GLY A 115 -1.67 3.18 8.99
CA GLY A 115 -0.74 2.06 8.84
C GLY A 115 -0.96 0.94 9.85
N GLU A 116 -1.59 1.25 10.99
CA GLU A 116 -1.81 0.32 12.11
C GLU A 116 -2.64 -0.89 11.69
N MET A 117 -3.65 -0.69 10.83
CA MET A 117 -4.48 -1.77 10.28
C MET A 117 -3.66 -2.80 9.48
N TYR A 118 -2.54 -2.36 8.90
CA TYR A 118 -1.64 -3.17 8.10
C TYR A 118 -0.37 -3.60 8.85
N GLY A 119 -0.34 -3.37 10.17
CA GLY A 119 0.80 -3.72 11.02
C GLY A 119 2.05 -2.87 10.75
N THR A 120 1.86 -1.64 10.27
CA THR A 120 2.93 -0.67 10.02
C THR A 120 2.78 0.54 10.95
N SER A 121 3.89 1.13 11.37
CA SER A 121 3.89 2.28 12.30
C SER A 121 3.64 3.62 11.61
N ARG A 122 3.52 3.65 10.28
CA ARG A 122 3.38 4.87 9.49
C ARG A 122 2.13 4.80 8.64
N ASP A 123 1.43 5.92 8.55
CA ASP A 123 0.32 6.07 7.62
C ASP A 123 0.75 5.78 6.18
N ILE A 124 -0.15 5.14 5.46
CA ILE A 124 0.05 4.77 4.07
C ILE A 124 -0.70 5.78 3.21
N THR A 125 0.05 6.62 2.51
CA THR A 125 -0.49 7.49 1.47
C THR A 125 -0.29 6.84 0.11
N VAL A 126 -1.38 6.60 -0.60
CA VAL A 126 -1.39 6.04 -1.96
C VAL A 126 -2.12 6.96 -2.90
N THR A 127 -1.79 6.89 -4.18
CA THR A 127 -2.50 7.61 -5.23
C THR A 127 -2.81 6.63 -6.35
N GLY A 128 -4.07 6.50 -6.69
CA GLY A 128 -4.53 5.83 -7.90
C GLY A 128 -4.89 6.85 -8.97
N MET A 129 -4.92 6.41 -10.22
CA MET A 129 -5.27 7.26 -11.35
C MET A 129 -6.08 6.53 -12.41
N ALA A 130 -6.99 7.27 -13.03
CA ALA A 130 -7.71 6.79 -14.21
C ALA A 130 -7.81 7.91 -15.26
N LYS A 131 -7.71 7.52 -16.54
CA LYS A 131 -7.96 8.43 -17.65
C LYS A 131 -9.48 8.60 -17.81
N ALA A 132 -9.96 9.85 -17.75
CA ALA A 132 -11.31 10.16 -18.16
C ALA A 132 -11.47 9.87 -19.65
N ARG A 133 -12.53 9.13 -20.02
CA ARG A 133 -12.80 8.78 -21.42
C ARG A 133 -12.99 10.06 -22.24
N ASP A 134 -12.34 10.13 -23.39
CA ASP A 134 -12.80 11.01 -24.47
C ASP A 134 -14.16 10.46 -24.92
N VAL A 135 -15.23 11.18 -24.60
CA VAL A 135 -16.52 10.96 -25.22
C VAL A 135 -16.41 11.61 -26.60
N ARG A 136 -16.16 10.79 -27.63
CA ARG A 136 -16.37 11.19 -29.02
C ARG A 136 -17.87 11.25 -29.31
#